data_AF-A0A2I0KJW6-F1
#
_entry.id   AF-A0A2I0KJW6-F1
#
_cell.length_a   1.000
_cell.length_b   1.000
_cell.length_c   1.000
_cell.angle_alpha   90.00
_cell.angle_beta   90.00
_cell.angle_gamma   90.00
#
_symmetry.space_group_name_H-M   'P 1'
#
loop_
_entity.id
_entity.type
_entity.pdbx_description
1 polymer ?
#
loop_
_entity_poly.entity_id
_entity_poly.type
_entity_poly.pdbx_seq_one_letter_code
_entity_poly.pdbx_strand_id
1 'polypeptide(L)'
;MDDVDMMTLVIQEMSKEFPTLMETLLHERDQYMSSTLLKIASEHSSVVAVVGKGHMNGIKKHWKQPVMVKDLLLIPSQKPTSFVKILTSVGVAAAGVAIVTGIYFGCKK
;
A
#
# COMPACT_ATOMS: atom_id res chain seq x y z
N MET A 1 -23.06 -14.59 15.74
CA MET A 1 -22.01 -13.94 14.94
C MET A 1 -22.21 -12.47 15.22
N ASP A 2 -21.32 -11.90 16.00
CA ASP A 2 -21.57 -10.60 16.62
C ASP A 2 -21.15 -9.50 15.63
N ASP A 3 -21.58 -8.25 15.84
CA ASP A 3 -21.32 -7.14 14.89
C ASP A 3 -19.84 -6.99 14.54
N VAL A 4 -18.96 -7.30 15.49
CA VAL A 4 -17.51 -7.27 15.30
C VAL A 4 -17.03 -8.31 14.30
N ASP A 5 -17.63 -9.50 14.26
CA ASP A 5 -17.27 -10.55 13.32
C ASP A 5 -17.70 -10.15 11.90
N MET A 6 -18.86 -9.50 11.75
CA MET A 6 -19.32 -8.97 10.47
C MET A 6 -18.38 -7.87 9.94
N MET A 7 -17.98 -6.91 10.79
CA MET A 7 -17.01 -5.89 10.41
C MET A 7 -15.66 -6.49 10.03
N THR A 8 -15.23 -7.53 10.75
CA THR A 8 -13.98 -8.24 10.45
C THR A 8 -14.01 -8.87 9.06
N LEU A 9 -15.12 -9.50 8.69
CA LEU A 9 -15.30 -10.07 7.35
C LEU A 9 -15.24 -9.00 6.25
N VAL A 10 -15.86 -7.84 6.47
CA VAL A 10 -15.78 -6.70 5.53
C VAL A 10 -14.35 -6.21 5.37
N ILE A 11 -13.62 -6.02 6.47
CA ILE A 11 -12.21 -5.62 6.44
C ILE A 11 -11.36 -6.67 5.71
N GLN A 12 -11.65 -7.95 5.93
CA GLN A 12 -10.92 -9.04 5.30
C GLN A 12 -11.16 -9.08 3.79
N GLU A 13 -12.38 -8.81 3.32
CA GLU A 13 -12.69 -8.72 1.90
C GLU A 13 -12.05 -7.47 1.28
N MET A 14 -12.13 -6.32 1.94
CA MET A 14 -11.44 -5.09 1.55
C MET A 14 -9.92 -5.28 1.48
N SER A 15 -9.34 -6.09 2.38
CA SER A 15 -7.92 -6.42 2.36
C SER A 15 -7.51 -7.26 1.17
N LYS A 16 -8.43 -8.07 0.61
CA LYS A 16 -8.16 -8.82 -0.64
C LYS A 16 -8.23 -7.91 -1.85
N GLU A 17 -9.23 -7.03 -1.90
CA GLU A 17 -9.47 -6.15 -3.04
C GLU A 17 -8.45 -4.98 -3.08
N PHE A 18 -8.10 -4.44 -1.92
CA PHE A 18 -7.23 -3.26 -1.78
C PHE A 18 -6.07 -3.51 -0.80
N PRO A 19 -5.16 -4.45 -1.08
CA PRO A 19 -4.10 -4.84 -0.16
C PRO A 19 -3.17 -3.67 0.21
N THR A 20 -2.88 -2.77 -0.73
CA THR A 20 -2.05 -1.58 -0.48
C THR A 20 -2.71 -0.60 0.49
N LEU A 21 -4.04 -0.42 0.41
CA LEU A 21 -4.76 0.45 1.33
C LEU A 21 -4.77 -0.15 2.74
N MET A 22 -4.95 -1.47 2.84
CA MET A 22 -4.89 -2.18 4.11
C MET A 22 -3.50 -2.05 4.76
N GLU A 23 -2.44 -2.19 3.96
CA GLU A 23 -1.06 -2.03 4.43
C GLU A 23 -0.84 -0.62 4.99
N THR A 24 -1.11 0.41 4.20
CA THR A 24 -0.83 1.80 4.58
C THR A 24 -1.74 2.32 5.70
N LEU A 25 -3.03 2.02 5.67
CA LEU A 25 -3.98 2.59 6.63
C LEU A 25 -4.05 1.83 7.95
N LEU A 26 -3.74 0.52 7.96
CA LEU A 26 -3.86 -0.31 9.16
C LEU A 26 -2.51 -0.89 9.61
N HIS A 27 -1.80 -1.64 8.78
CA HIS A 27 -0.59 -2.33 9.23
C HIS A 27 0.57 -1.38 9.57
N GLU A 28 0.85 -0.38 8.73
CA GLU A 28 1.86 0.66 9.02
C GLU A 28 1.48 1.45 10.29
N ARG A 29 0.19 1.72 10.47
CA ARG A 29 -0.32 2.38 11.68
C ARG A 29 -0.11 1.52 12.94
N ASP A 30 -0.35 0.21 12.85
CA ASP A 30 -0.13 -0.73 13.94
C ASP A 30 1.34 -0.79 14.36
N GLN A 31 2.26 -0.77 13.38
CA GLN A 31 3.69 -0.69 13.64
C GLN A 31 4.04 0.59 14.40
N TYR A 32 3.57 1.74 13.91
CA TYR A 32 3.79 3.03 14.57
C TYR A 32 3.26 3.07 16.01
N MET A 33 2.01 2.61 16.22
CA MET A 33 1.40 2.57 17.55
C MET A 33 2.16 1.64 18.49
N SER A 34 2.55 0.45 18.03
CA SER A 34 3.36 -0.49 18.82
C SER A 34 4.66 0.17 19.30
N SER A 35 5.42 0.79 18.39
CA SER A 35 6.69 1.44 18.73
C SER A 35 6.52 2.61 19.67
N THR A 36 5.48 3.43 19.46
CA THR A 36 5.18 4.58 20.31
C THR A 36 4.81 4.15 21.72
N LEU A 37 3.92 3.15 21.85
CA LEU A 37 3.51 2.60 23.13
C LEU A 37 4.69 1.93 23.85
N LEU A 38 5.53 1.18 23.14
CA LEU A 38 6.71 0.54 23.72
C LEU A 38 7.72 1.57 24.23
N LYS A 39 7.94 2.66 23.48
CA LYS A 39 8.80 3.77 23.90
C LYS A 39 8.29 4.38 25.21
N ILE A 40 7.02 4.76 25.26
CA ILE A 40 6.40 5.35 26.47
C ILE A 40 6.48 4.36 27.64
N ALA A 41 6.19 3.08 27.40
CA ALA A 41 6.28 2.03 28.43
C ALA A 41 7.72 1.79 28.94
N SER A 42 8.75 2.16 28.17
CA SER A 42 10.15 2.06 28.62
C SER A 42 10.61 3.24 29.48
N GLU A 43 9.92 4.38 29.39
CA GLU A 43 10.26 5.64 30.08
C GLU A 43 9.49 5.82 31.39
N HIS A 44 8.45 5.01 31.65
CA HIS A 44 7.56 5.12 32.80
C HIS A 44 7.36 3.79 33.53
N SER A 45 7.16 3.84 34.84
CA SER A 45 6.94 2.65 35.68
C SER A 45 5.56 2.00 35.50
N SER A 46 4.56 2.76 35.06
CA SER A 46 3.20 2.27 34.80
C SER A 46 2.53 3.11 33.72
N VAL A 47 1.90 2.46 32.75
CA VAL A 47 1.21 3.08 31.61
C VAL A 47 -0.10 2.36 31.35
N VAL A 48 -1.18 3.13 31.16
CA VAL A 48 -2.47 2.62 30.68
C VAL A 48 -2.72 3.21 29.30
N ALA A 49 -2.87 2.36 28.29
CA ALA A 49 -3.17 2.76 26.93
C ALA A 49 -4.58 2.29 26.53
N VAL A 50 -5.39 3.21 25.99
CA VAL A 50 -6.70 2.88 25.42
C VAL A 50 -6.54 2.82 23.91
N VAL A 51 -6.84 1.67 23.32
CA VAL A 51 -6.68 1.42 21.88
C VAL A 51 -7.94 0.78 21.30
N GLY A 52 -8.20 1.03 20.01
CA GLY A 52 -9.32 0.39 19.31
C GLY A 52 -9.09 -1.12 19.14
N LYS A 53 -10.15 -1.93 19.27
CA LYS A 53 -10.08 -3.40 19.15
C LYS A 53 -9.43 -3.86 17.83
N GLY A 54 -9.68 -3.16 16.73
CA GLY A 54 -9.11 -3.47 15.42
C GLY A 54 -7.57 -3.46 15.38
N HIS A 55 -6.93 -2.65 16.23
CA HIS A 55 -5.48 -2.50 16.29
C HIS A 55 -4.81 -3.45 17.30
N MET A 56 -5.59 -4.09 18.17
CA MET A 56 -5.08 -4.91 19.26
C MET A 56 -4.15 -6.02 18.77
N ASN A 57 -4.54 -6.72 17.70
CA ASN A 57 -3.76 -7.84 17.16
C ASN A 57 -2.49 -7.35 16.46
N GLY A 58 -2.57 -6.25 15.69
CA GLY A 58 -1.42 -5.67 15.02
C GLY A 58 -0.39 -5.11 15.99
N ILE A 59 -0.83 -4.45 17.07
CA ILE A 59 0.06 -3.98 18.14
C ILE A 59 0.75 -5.16 18.81
N LYS A 60 0.01 -6.22 19.20
CA LYS A 60 0.61 -7.43 19.79
C LYS A 60 1.63 -8.09 18.86
N LYS A 61 1.33 -8.16 17.55
CA LYS A 61 2.21 -8.74 16.53
C LYS A 61 3.55 -8.00 16.43
N HIS A 62 3.54 -6.68 16.52
CA HIS A 62 4.75 -5.85 16.41
C HIS A 62 5.35 -5.45 17.77
N TRP A 63 4.85 -5.98 18.88
CA TRP A 63 5.34 -5.63 20.21
C TRP A 63 6.78 -6.13 20.41
N LYS A 64 7.67 -5.25 20.87
CA LYS A 64 9.12 -5.50 21.04
C LYS A 64 9.86 -5.92 19.76
N GLN A 65 9.27 -5.72 18.59
CA GLN A 65 9.95 -5.91 17.31
C GLN A 65 10.66 -4.61 16.88
N PRO A 66 11.79 -4.71 16.15
CA PRO A 66 12.42 -3.53 15.56
C PRO A 66 11.50 -2.96 14.48
N VAL A 67 11.13 -1.69 14.63
CA VAL A 67 10.30 -0.97 13.66
C VAL A 67 11.04 0.30 13.26
N MET A 68 11.25 0.47 11.95
CA MET A 68 11.84 1.68 11.38
C MET A 68 10.80 2.80 11.31
N VAL A 69 10.49 3.42 12.45
CA VAL A 69 9.46 4.49 12.54
C VAL A 69 9.73 5.64 11.59
N LYS A 70 11.00 5.95 11.33
CA LYS A 70 11.40 7.01 10.39
C LYS A 70 10.81 6.77 9.00
N ASP A 71 10.82 5.53 8.53
CA ASP A 71 10.36 5.19 7.18
C ASP A 71 8.84 5.32 7.07
N LEU A 72 8.11 5.01 8.15
CA LEU A 72 6.65 5.16 8.25
C LEU A 72 6.18 6.62 8.22
N LEU A 73 7.06 7.56 8.56
CA LEU A 73 6.76 8.99 8.59
C LEU A 73 7.16 9.71 7.29
N LEU A 74 7.78 9.00 6.35
CA LEU A 74 8.12 9.58 5.05
C LEU A 74 6.89 9.58 4.15
N ILE A 75 6.65 10.73 3.52
CA ILE A 75 5.70 10.79 2.41
C ILE A 75 6.38 10.13 1.19
N PRO A 76 5.80 9.07 0.61
CA PRO A 76 6.39 8.43 -0.55
C PRO A 76 6.52 9.44 -1.69
N SER A 77 7.71 9.54 -2.28
CA SER A 77 7.92 10.42 -3.42
C SER A 77 7.12 9.91 -4.62
N GLN A 78 6.51 10.83 -5.36
CA GLN A 78 5.90 10.48 -6.64
C GLN A 78 7.01 10.00 -7.57
N LYS A 79 6.93 8.74 -8.01
CA LYS A 79 7.85 8.22 -9.02
C LYS A 79 7.64 9.06 -10.28
N PRO A 80 8.68 9.70 -10.85
CA PRO A 80 8.54 10.40 -12.12
C PRO A 80 8.05 9.38 -13.15
N THR A 81 6.98 9.72 -13.88
CA THR A 81 6.49 8.89 -14.97
C THR A 81 7.62 8.71 -15.97
N SER A 82 8.12 7.49 -16.10
CA SER A 82 9.27 7.21 -16.95
C SER A 82 8.95 7.60 -18.39
N PHE A 83 9.68 8.57 -18.93
CA PHE A 83 9.59 9.03 -20.32
C PHE A 83 9.72 7.86 -21.32
N VAL A 84 10.38 6.77 -20.90
CA VAL A 84 10.51 5.50 -21.64
C VAL A 84 9.14 4.84 -21.91
N LYS A 85 8.19 4.91 -20.97
CA LYS A 85 6.83 4.36 -21.18
C LYS A 85 6.02 5.16 -22.20
N ILE A 86 6.27 6.47 -22.29
CA ILE A 86 5.64 7.35 -23.28
C ILE A 86 6.26 7.11 -24.66
N LEU A 87 7.59 7.01 -24.74
CA LEU A 87 8.27 6.80 -26.02
C LEU A 87 7.94 5.42 -26.64
N THR A 88 7.82 4.39 -25.80
CA THR A 88 7.46 3.04 -26.26
C THR A 88 6.03 2.95 -26.76
N SER A 89 5.07 3.64 -26.13
CA SER A 89 3.68 3.64 -26.62
C SER A 89 3.54 4.37 -27.97
N VAL A 90 4.23 5.50 -28.14
CA VAL A 90 4.25 6.25 -29.40
C VAL A 90 4.93 5.44 -30.51
N GLY A 91 6.03 4.76 -30.20
CA GLY A 91 6.74 3.91 -31.17
C GLY A 91 5.89 2.75 -31.70
N VAL A 92 5.13 2.08 -30.84
CA VAL A 92 4.22 0.98 -31.24
C VAL A 92 3.08 1.50 -32.13
N ALA A 93 2.49 2.64 -31.79
CA ALA A 93 1.44 3.25 -32.61
C ALA A 93 1.95 3.64 -34.01
N ALA A 94 3.12 4.26 -34.08
CA ALA A 94 3.73 4.67 -35.36
C ALA A 94 4.07 3.45 -36.25
N ALA A 95 4.62 2.38 -35.67
CA ALA A 95 4.89 1.14 -36.40
C ALA A 95 3.61 0.49 -36.93
N GLY A 96 2.54 0.45 -36.13
CA GLY A 96 1.24 -0.06 -36.57
C GLY A 96 0.68 0.72 -37.77
N VAL A 97 0.72 2.05 -37.73
CA VAL A 97 0.27 2.90 -38.85
C VAL A 97 1.11 2.68 -40.10
N ALA A 98 2.43 2.56 -39.96
CA ALA A 98 3.33 2.30 -41.09
C ALA A 98 3.05 0.95 -41.76
N ILE A 99 2.81 -0.11 -40.97
CA ILE A 99 2.48 -1.45 -41.49
C ILE A 99 1.15 -1.42 -42.25
N VAL A 100 0.10 -0.82 -41.67
CA VAL A 100 -1.23 -0.72 -42.33
C VAL A 100 -1.13 0.07 -43.64
N THR A 101 -0.40 1.20 -43.62
CA THR A 101 -0.19 2.03 -44.80
C THR A 101 0.59 1.27 -45.88
N GLY A 102 1.65 0.55 -45.49
CA GLY A 102 2.44 -0.28 -46.39
C GLY A 102 1.62 -1.39 -47.06
N ILE A 103 0.78 -2.10 -46.29
CA ILE A 103 -0.13 -3.14 -46.83
C ILE A 103 -1.15 -2.50 -47.79
N TYR A 104 -1.74 -1.37 -47.43
CA TYR A 104 -2.73 -0.68 -48.27
C TYR A 104 -2.15 -0.24 -49.63
N PHE A 105 -0.95 0.35 -49.65
CA PHE A 105 -0.29 0.73 -50.89
C PHE A 105 0.23 -0.49 -51.69
N GLY A 106 0.61 -1.58 -51.02
CA GLY A 106 1.00 -2.83 -51.67
C GLY A 106 -0.14 -3.57 -52.36
N CYS A 107 -1.36 -3.54 -51.79
CA CYS A 107 -2.55 -4.17 -52.37
C CYS A 107 -3.23 -3.33 -53.47
N LYS A 108 -2.90 -2.03 -53.59
CA LYS A 108 -3.50 -1.12 -54.59
C LYS A 108 -2.74 -1.09 -55.92
N LYS A 109 -1.66 -1.87 -56.07
CA LYS A 109 -0.88 -2.03 -57.30
C LYS A 109 -1.16 -3.39 -57.93
#